data_AF-F3PTM7-F1
#
_entry.id   AF-F3PTM7-F1
#
_cell.length_a   1.000
_cell.length_b   1.000
_cell.length_c   1.000
_cell.angle_alpha   90.00
_cell.angle_beta   90.00
_cell.angle_gamma   90.00
#
_symmetry.space_group_name_H-M   'P 1'
#
loop_
_entity.id
_entity.type
_entity.pdbx_description
1 polymer ?
#
loop_
_entity_poly.entity_id
_entity_poly.type
_entity_poly.pdbx_seq_one_letter_code
_entity_poly.pdbx_strand_id
1 'polypeptide(L)'
;MNMLLSAAHLLNCEANNLVEEASDLMAENGLLLGDLKKLHNDFVRVADKYFKEFATLVTTDTAKMDMFSDLDGFDKSFRKWAKVPSDWKSKEVKQ
;
A
#
# COMPACT_ATOMS: atom_id res chain seq x y z
N MET A 1 18.46 -13.11 -1.39
CA MET A 1 17.58 -12.24 -2.20
C MET A 1 18.29 -10.91 -2.39
N ASN A 2 18.27 -10.30 -3.57
CA ASN A 2 19.00 -9.05 -3.81
C ASN A 2 18.38 -7.93 -2.95
N MET A 3 19.16 -7.29 -2.06
CA MET A 3 18.68 -6.25 -1.14
C MET A 3 17.96 -5.11 -1.87
N LEU A 4 18.36 -4.80 -3.10
CA LEU A 4 17.69 -3.79 -3.93
C LEU A 4 16.26 -4.20 -4.32
N LEU A 5 16.04 -5.48 -4.65
CA LEU A 5 14.71 -5.99 -5.00
C LEU A 5 13.79 -5.98 -3.78
N SER A 6 14.29 -6.39 -2.62
CA SER A 6 13.54 -6.36 -1.36
C SER A 6 13.18 -4.93 -0.97
N ALA A 7 14.12 -3.99 -1.04
CA ALA A 7 13.87 -2.58 -0.74
C ALA A 7 12.83 -1.95 -1.71
N ALA A 8 12.96 -2.21 -3.01
CA ALA A 8 12.00 -1.72 -4.00
C ALA A 8 10.59 -2.29 -3.78
N HIS A 9 10.49 -3.57 -3.42
CA HIS A 9 9.21 -4.20 -3.10
C HIS A 9 8.57 -3.61 -1.84
N LEU A 10 9.34 -3.44 -0.75
CA LEU A 10 8.87 -2.78 0.46
C LEU A 10 8.33 -1.37 0.19
N LEU A 11 9.06 -0.59 -0.61
CA LEU A 11 8.61 0.75 -1.01
C LEU A 11 7.30 0.70 -1.81
N ASN A 12 7.17 -0.27 -2.72
CA ASN A 12 5.94 -0.44 -3.49
C ASN A 12 4.76 -0.84 -2.59
N CYS A 13 4.96 -1.72 -1.61
CA CYS A 13 3.93 -2.09 -0.64
C CYS A 13 3.46 -0.87 0.16
N GLU A 14 4.39 -0.07 0.67
CA GLU A 14 4.07 1.16 1.40
C GLU A 14 3.30 2.14 0.52
N ALA A 15 3.78 2.39 -0.70
CA ALA A 15 3.09 3.25 -1.64
C ALA A 15 1.67 2.76 -1.95
N ASN A 16 1.47 1.44 -2.05
CA ASN A 16 0.15 0.86 -2.29
C ASN A 16 -0.79 1.10 -1.09
N ASN A 17 -0.34 0.87 0.14
CA ASN A 17 -1.12 1.14 1.35
C ASN A 17 -1.57 2.61 1.43
N LEU A 18 -0.63 3.54 1.17
CA LEU A 18 -0.92 4.97 1.17
C LEU A 18 -1.90 5.38 0.06
N VAL A 19 -1.81 4.75 -1.11
CA VAL A 19 -2.73 5.00 -2.23
C VAL A 19 -4.13 4.48 -1.91
N GLU A 20 -4.26 3.35 -1.22
CA GLU A 20 -5.55 2.84 -0.73
C GLU A 20 -6.17 3.79 0.29
N GLU A 21 -5.41 4.24 1.30
CA GLU A 21 -5.88 5.23 2.28
C GLU A 21 -6.29 6.56 1.62
N ALA A 22 -5.51 7.03 0.65
CA ALA A 22 -5.85 8.21 -0.13
C ALA A 22 -7.11 7.99 -0.97
N SER A 23 -7.34 6.77 -1.47
CA SER A 23 -8.55 6.41 -2.21
C SER A 23 -9.79 6.48 -1.34
N ASP A 24 -9.74 5.92 -0.13
CA ASP A 24 -10.82 6.00 0.85
C ASP A 24 -11.15 7.46 1.18
N LEU A 25 -10.12 8.29 1.41
CA LEU A 25 -10.25 9.73 1.57
C LEU A 25 -10.92 10.41 0.38
N MET A 26 -10.49 10.11 -0.84
CA MET A 26 -11.06 10.66 -2.06
C MET A 26 -12.52 10.22 -2.24
N ALA A 27 -12.85 8.98 -1.90
CA ALA A 27 -14.21 8.44 -1.96
C ALA A 27 -15.13 9.12 -0.94
N GLU A 28 -14.70 9.23 0.32
CA GLU A 28 -15.44 9.91 1.40
C GLU A 28 -15.75 11.38 1.07
N ASN A 29 -14.84 12.06 0.38
CA ASN A 29 -15.00 13.47 -0.01
C ASN A 29 -15.65 13.65 -1.39
N GLY A 30 -16.08 12.58 -2.06
CA GLY A 30 -16.70 12.65 -3.39
C GLY A 30 -15.76 13.12 -4.50
N LEU A 31 -14.44 13.00 -4.30
CA LEU A 31 -13.39 13.43 -5.24
C LEU A 31 -13.02 12.34 -6.26
N LEU A 32 -13.38 11.07 -5.99
CA LEU A 32 -13.09 9.95 -6.88
C LEU A 32 -14.09 9.87 -8.05
N LEU A 33 -13.99 10.81 -9.00
CA LEU A 33 -14.92 10.96 -10.13
C LEU A 33 -14.23 10.92 -11.50
N GLY A 34 -15.02 10.64 -12.53
CA GLY A 34 -14.60 10.71 -13.93
C GLY A 34 -13.40 9.80 -14.25
N ASP A 35 -12.46 10.34 -15.03
CA ASP A 35 -11.27 9.61 -15.47
C ASP A 35 -10.34 9.23 -14.32
N LEU A 36 -10.30 10.01 -13.23
CA LEU A 36 -9.46 9.71 -12.07
C LEU A 36 -9.87 8.39 -11.41
N LYS A 37 -11.19 8.15 -11.25
CA LYS A 37 -11.71 6.88 -10.72
C LYS A 37 -11.31 5.70 -11.61
N LYS A 38 -11.43 5.86 -12.92
CA LYS A 38 -11.05 4.81 -13.89
C LYS A 38 -9.56 4.49 -13.81
N LEU A 39 -8.71 5.52 -13.84
CA LEU A 39 -7.26 5.38 -13.74
C LEU A 39 -6.82 4.77 -12.41
N HIS A 40 -7.46 5.16 -11.30
CA HIS A 40 -7.20 4.57 -10.00
C HIS A 40 -7.55 3.07 -9.96
N ASN A 41 -8.72 2.68 -10.48
CA ASN A 41 -9.11 1.27 -10.57
C ASN A 41 -8.14 0.46 -11.46
N ASP A 42 -7.68 1.05 -12.56
CA ASP A 42 -6.68 0.42 -13.43
C ASP A 42 -5.32 0.27 -12.73
N PHE A 43 -4.91 1.28 -11.96
CA PHE A 43 -3.69 1.23 -11.15
C PHE A 43 -3.74 0.09 -10.13
N VAL A 44 -4.78 0.03 -9.29
CA VAL A 44 -4.96 -1.02 -8.27
C VAL A 44 -4.95 -2.40 -8.92
N ARG A 45 -5.69 -2.58 -10.01
CA ARG A 45 -5.76 -3.86 -10.74
C ARG A 45 -4.40 -4.33 -11.25
N VAL A 46 -3.54 -3.43 -11.71
CA VAL A 46 -2.20 -3.79 -12.22
C VAL A 46 -1.23 -4.00 -11.05
N ALA A 47 -1.33 -3.20 -9.99
CA ALA A 47 -0.55 -3.37 -8.77
C ALA A 47 -0.81 -4.76 -8.15
N ASP A 48 -2.06 -5.18 -8.01
CA ASP A 48 -2.45 -6.51 -7.50
C ASP A 48 -1.78 -7.65 -8.29
N LYS A 49 -1.77 -7.54 -9.62
CA LYS A 49 -1.12 -8.53 -10.49
C LYS A 49 0.39 -8.57 -10.25
N TYR A 50 1.02 -7.41 -10.13
CA TYR A 50 2.44 -7.31 -9.83
C TYR A 50 2.77 -7.93 -8.47
N PHE A 51 2.02 -7.59 -7.41
CA PHE A 51 2.25 -8.14 -6.06
C PHE A 51 2.01 -9.65 -6.01
N LYS A 52 0.98 -10.14 -6.69
CA LYS A 52 0.71 -11.58 -6.80
C LYS A 52 1.87 -12.33 -7.47
N GLU A 53 2.42 -11.78 -8.54
CA GLU A 53 3.57 -12.39 -9.23
C GLU A 53 4.82 -12.32 -8.35
N PHE A 54 5.07 -11.17 -7.71
CA PHE A 54 6.23 -11.00 -6.83
C PHE A 54 6.18 -11.95 -5.63
N ALA A 55 4.99 -12.20 -5.07
CA ALA A 55 4.80 -13.13 -3.96
C ALA A 55 5.24 -14.57 -4.31
N THR A 56 5.24 -14.96 -5.60
CA THR A 56 5.74 -16.28 -6.02
C THR A 56 7.25 -16.43 -5.83
N LEU A 57 7.99 -15.32 -5.74
CA LEU A 57 9.43 -15.30 -5.48
C LEU A 57 9.73 -15.48 -3.98
N VAL A 58 8.74 -15.28 -3.10
CA VAL A 58 8.87 -15.39 -1.65
C VAL A 58 8.46 -16.80 -1.22
N THR A 59 9.44 -17.69 -1.14
CA THR A 59 9.21 -19.14 -0.99
C THR A 59 9.22 -19.66 0.45
N THR A 60 9.60 -18.83 1.43
CA THR A 60 9.73 -19.25 2.84
C THR A 60 8.86 -18.42 3.75
N ASP A 61 8.27 -19.04 4.77
CA ASP A 61 7.40 -18.34 5.72
C ASP A 61 8.17 -17.35 6.61
N THR A 62 9.45 -17.63 6.90
CA THR A 62 10.35 -16.69 7.59
C THR A 62 10.49 -15.39 6.79
N ALA A 63 10.73 -15.47 5.48
CA ALA A 63 10.86 -14.28 4.63
C ALA A 63 9.56 -13.46 4.56
N LYS A 64 8.38 -14.10 4.69
CA LYS A 64 7.11 -13.38 4.77
C LYS A 64 6.98 -12.62 6.09
N MET A 65 7.29 -13.27 7.21
CA MET A 65 7.24 -12.66 8.55
C MET A 65 8.20 -11.49 8.68
N ASP A 66 9.43 -11.65 8.18
CA ASP A 66 10.43 -10.58 8.16
C ASP A 66 9.95 -9.39 7.31
N MET A 67 9.36 -9.65 6.15
CA MET A 67 8.80 -8.59 5.29
C MET A 67 7.67 -7.81 5.98
N PHE A 68 6.80 -8.47 6.76
CA PHE A 68 5.77 -7.77 7.53
C PHE A 68 6.36 -6.87 8.62
N SER A 69 7.39 -7.35 9.33
CA SER A 69 8.09 -6.55 10.33
C SER A 69 8.82 -5.35 9.70
N ASP A 70 9.49 -5.56 8.57
CA ASP A 70 10.18 -4.51 7.83
C ASP A 70 9.20 -3.45 7.29
N LEU A 71 8.04 -3.89 6.80
CA LEU A 71 7.00 -2.97 6.32
C LEU A 71 6.41 -2.13 7.45
N ASP A 72 6.08 -2.73 8.60
CA ASP A 72 5.59 -1.99 9.79
C ASP A 72 6.62 -0.97 10.31
N GLY A 73 7.90 -1.34 10.34
CA GLY A 73 8.98 -0.43 10.70
C GLY A 73 9.14 0.72 9.70
N PHE A 74 8.96 0.42 8.40
CA PHE A 74 9.05 1.41 7.33
C PHE A 74 7.87 2.38 7.35
N ASP A 75 6.62 1.89 7.44
CA ASP A 75 5.40 2.71 7.55
C ASP A 75 5.52 3.72 8.69
N LYS A 76 5.88 3.27 9.90
CA LYS A 76 6.07 4.14 11.06
C LYS A 76 7.10 5.24 10.81
N SER A 77 8.19 4.89 10.15
CA SER A 77 9.27 5.83 9.84
C SER A 77 8.84 6.83 8.75
N PHE A 78 8.16 6.34 7.71
CA PHE A 78 7.65 7.15 6.62
C PHE A 78 6.58 8.12 7.10
N ARG A 79 5.57 7.66 7.83
CA ARG A 79 4.51 8.51 8.39
C ARG A 79 5.05 9.59 9.31
N LYS A 80 6.02 9.24 10.18
CA LYS A 80 6.71 10.21 11.04
C LYS A 80 7.40 11.31 10.23
N TRP A 81 8.09 10.94 9.15
CA TRP A 81 8.76 11.89 8.25
C TRP A 81 7.75 12.75 7.47
N ALA A 82 6.73 12.11 6.88
CA ALA A 82 5.70 12.74 6.06
C ALA A 82 4.68 13.56 6.89
N LYS A 83 4.72 13.43 8.22
CA LYS A 83 3.76 14.04 9.16
C LYS A 83 2.32 13.58 8.90
N VAL A 84 2.17 12.31 8.48
CA VAL A 84 0.88 11.66 8.28
C VAL A 84 0.49 10.95 9.59
N PRO A 85 -0.72 11.13 10.11
CA PRO A 85 -1.18 10.41 11.31
C PRO A 85 -1.17 8.88 11.08
N SER A 86 -0.77 8.13 12.10
CA SER A 86 -0.85 6.66 12.14
C SER A 86 -2.29 6.14 12.32
N ASP A 87 -3.22 7.03 12.68
CA ASP A 87 -4.53 6.67 13.22
C ASP A 87 -5.67 6.98 12.23
N TRP A 88 -5.34 7.28 10.96
CA TRP A 88 -6.37 7.54 9.97
C TRP A 88 -7.19 6.27 9.74
N LYS A 89 -8.40 6.26 10.31
CA LYS A 89 -9.43 5.26 10.02
C LYS A 89 -10.51 5.95 9.20
N SER A 90 -10.85 5.38 8.04
CA SER A 90 -12.08 5.75 7.32
C SER A 90 -13.22 5.81 8.32
N LYS A 91 -14.00 6.89 8.28
CA LYS A 91 -15.18 6.99 9.16
C LYS A 91 -16.11 5.88 8.72
N GLU A 92 -16.29 4.86 9.56
CA GLU A 92 -17.25 3.77 9.33
C GLU A 92 -18.54 4.36 8.76
N VAL A 93 -18.77 4.11 7.46
CA VAL A 93 -20.03 4.47 6.82
C VAL A 93 -21.05 3.56 7.48
N LYS A 94 -21.78 4.10 8.46
CA LYS A 94 -22.95 3.45 9.02
C LYS A 94 -23.90 3.16 7.86
N GLN A 95 -24.00 1.87 7.51
CA GLN A 95 -25.08 1.34 6.68
C GLN A 95 -26.44 1.67 7.30
#